data_AF-A0AAD9QF09-F1
#
_entry.id   AF-A0AAD9QF09-F1
#
_cell.length_a   1.000
_cell.length_b   1.000
_cell.length_c   1.000
_cell.angle_alpha   90.00
_cell.angle_beta   90.00
_cell.angle_gamma   90.00
#
_symmetry.space_group_name_H-M   'P 1'
#
loop_
_entity.id
_entity.type
_entity.pdbx_description
1 polymer ?
#
loop_
_entity_poly.entity_id
_entity_poly.type
_entity_poly.pdbx_seq_one_letter_code
_entity_poly.pdbx_strand_id
1 'polypeptide(L)'
;MHRGNRKRKVATVTPPDRKVLRTPSPKRPRETGVHFPDEKVDHEVKFVNSTSTEDYSHKVFNDSIHGHIEVHPLCVKIIDTPQFQRLRNIKQLGEIINHI
;
A
#
# COMPACT_ATOMS: atom_id res chain seq x y z
N MET A 1 -24.19 4.63 -70.02
CA MET A 1 -24.24 5.52 -68.84
C MET A 1 -23.90 4.68 -67.61
N HIS A 2 -22.65 4.73 -67.12
CA HIS A 2 -22.22 3.93 -65.96
C HIS A 2 -21.67 4.87 -64.88
N ARG A 3 -22.40 5.03 -63.77
CA ARG A 3 -21.95 5.82 -62.61
C ARG A 3 -21.00 4.97 -61.77
N GLY A 4 -19.73 5.37 -61.70
CA GLY A 4 -18.70 4.70 -60.92
C GLY A 4 -18.91 4.87 -59.42
N ASN A 5 -19.01 3.76 -58.70
CA ASN A 5 -19.00 3.73 -57.23
C ASN A 5 -17.57 3.99 -56.72
N ARG A 6 -17.28 5.22 -56.33
CA ARG A 6 -16.06 5.56 -55.57
C ARG A 6 -16.19 4.97 -54.16
N LYS A 7 -15.57 3.82 -53.92
CA LYS A 7 -15.40 3.28 -52.57
C LYS A 7 -14.69 4.34 -51.71
N ARG A 8 -15.35 4.81 -50.65
CA ARG A 8 -14.75 5.70 -49.66
C ARG A 8 -13.58 4.95 -49.01
N LYS A 9 -12.36 5.46 -49.17
CA LYS A 9 -11.19 4.96 -48.44
C LYS A 9 -11.39 5.35 -46.97
N VAL A 10 -11.59 4.35 -46.10
CA VAL A 10 -11.52 4.55 -44.64
C VAL A 10 -10.05 4.86 -44.33
N ALA A 11 -9.79 6.04 -43.78
CA ALA A 11 -8.47 6.38 -43.27
C ALA A 11 -8.21 5.54 -42.01
N THR A 12 -7.29 4.58 -42.08
CA THR A 12 -6.75 3.95 -40.88
C THR A 12 -5.96 5.02 -40.13
N VAL A 13 -6.52 5.54 -39.05
CA VAL A 13 -5.80 6.43 -38.13
C VAL A 13 -4.81 5.56 -37.37
N THR A 14 -3.58 5.51 -37.84
CA THR A 14 -2.47 4.96 -37.06
C THR A 14 -2.30 5.85 -35.82
N PRO A 15 -2.34 5.30 -34.59
CA PRO A 15 -2.10 6.12 -33.40
C PRO A 15 -0.71 6.77 -33.52
N PRO A 16 -0.57 8.07 -33.19
CA PRO A 16 0.75 8.68 -33.15
C PRO A 16 1.60 7.91 -32.15
N ASP A 17 2.80 7.54 -32.60
CA ASP A 17 3.81 6.83 -31.83
C ASP A 17 3.97 7.52 -30.47
N ARG A 18 3.58 6.82 -29.38
CA ARG A 18 3.59 7.36 -28.02
C ARG A 18 5.04 7.54 -27.63
N LYS A 19 5.62 8.69 -27.98
CA LYS A 19 6.90 9.13 -27.41
C LYS A 19 6.73 9.01 -25.91
N VAL A 20 7.45 8.08 -25.32
CA VAL A 20 7.46 7.84 -23.88
C VAL A 20 7.89 9.15 -23.24
N LEU A 21 6.94 9.90 -22.71
CA LEU A 21 7.23 11.03 -21.84
C LEU A 21 7.84 10.40 -20.59
N ARG A 22 9.16 10.27 -20.59
CA ARG A 22 9.94 9.92 -19.41
C ARG A 22 9.79 11.10 -18.46
N THR A 23 8.78 11.04 -17.60
CA THR A 23 8.75 11.91 -16.43
C THR A 23 10.01 11.58 -15.61
N PRO A 24 10.77 12.57 -15.13
CA PRO A 24 11.81 12.29 -14.16
C PRO A 24 11.11 11.66 -12.96
N SER A 25 11.48 10.42 -12.61
CA SER A 25 11.09 9.87 -11.32
C SER A 25 11.50 10.87 -10.23
N PRO A 26 10.68 11.11 -9.20
CA PRO A 26 11.07 11.94 -8.07
C PRO A 26 12.40 11.41 -7.53
N LYS A 27 13.47 12.19 -7.68
CA LYS A 27 14.75 11.88 -7.06
C LYS A 27 14.49 11.94 -5.56
N ARG A 28 14.50 10.79 -4.88
CA ARG A 28 14.60 10.75 -3.41
C ARG A 28 15.75 11.68 -3.00
N PRO A 29 15.54 12.68 -2.14
CA PRO A 29 16.63 13.46 -1.58
C PRO A 29 17.61 12.47 -0.96
N ARG A 30 18.90 12.57 -1.33
CA ARG A 30 19.95 11.90 -0.57
C ARG A 30 20.00 12.63 0.76
N GLU A 31 19.55 11.98 1.82
CA GLU A 31 19.63 12.49 3.17
C GLU A 31 21.12 12.65 3.50
N THR A 32 21.56 13.91 3.51
CA THR A 32 22.84 14.34 4.04
C THR A 32 22.90 13.92 5.50
N GLY A 33 23.98 13.23 5.89
CA GLY A 33 24.18 12.71 7.24
C GLY A 33 23.95 13.78 8.31
N VAL A 34 22.89 13.58 9.07
CA VAL A 34 22.75 14.12 10.42
C VAL A 34 23.58 13.22 11.31
N HIS A 35 24.71 13.73 11.80
CA HIS A 35 25.47 13.11 12.88
C HIS A 35 24.63 13.22 14.16
N PHE A 36 23.88 12.17 14.47
CA PHE A 36 23.27 12.02 15.79
C PHE A 36 24.40 11.77 16.79
N PRO A 37 24.55 12.58 17.87
CA PRO A 37 25.51 12.25 18.91
C PRO A 37 25.10 10.94 19.57
N ASP A 38 26.02 9.98 19.64
CA ASP A 38 25.89 8.77 20.44
C ASP A 38 25.88 9.14 21.92
N GLU A 39 24.75 9.62 22.43
CA GLU A 39 24.53 9.72 23.87
C GLU A 39 24.12 8.34 24.37
N LYS A 40 25.12 7.60 24.85
CA LYS A 40 24.93 6.36 25.59
C LYS A 40 24.04 6.67 26.80
N VAL A 41 22.80 6.20 26.75
CA VAL A 41 21.93 6.13 27.93
C VAL A 41 21.78 4.65 28.28
N ASP A 42 22.68 4.19 29.12
CA ASP A 42 22.69 2.88 29.76
C ASP A 42 21.61 2.79 30.83
N HIS A 43 20.37 2.52 30.40
CA HIS A 43 19.34 1.98 31.28
C HIS A 43 19.30 0.45 31.17
N GLU A 44 20.11 -0.19 31.99
CA GLU A 44 20.12 -1.64 32.20
C GLU A 44 18.80 -2.09 32.85
N VAL A 45 17.78 -2.38 32.03
CA VAL A 45 16.61 -3.13 32.47
C VAL A 45 16.89 -4.62 32.26
N LYS A 46 17.22 -5.32 33.34
CA LYS A 46 17.36 -6.78 33.36
C LYS A 46 15.99 -7.43 33.19
N PHE A 47 15.57 -7.66 31.94
CA PHE A 47 14.35 -8.42 31.66
C PHE A 47 14.69 -9.81 31.10
N VAL A 48 14.07 -10.81 31.72
CA VAL A 48 14.24 -12.25 31.54
C VAL A 48 14.22 -12.66 30.05
N ASN A 49 15.25 -13.39 29.62
CA ASN A 49 15.36 -13.95 28.27
C ASN A 49 14.29 -15.04 28.05
N SER A 50 13.19 -14.66 27.42
CA SER A 50 12.42 -15.54 26.55
C SER A 50 12.64 -15.04 25.13
N THR A 51 13.73 -15.46 24.49
CA THR A 51 14.04 -15.09 23.11
C THR A 51 13.15 -15.88 22.16
N SER A 52 11.86 -15.53 22.09
CA SER A 52 11.10 -15.70 20.86
C SER A 52 11.70 -14.74 19.85
N THR A 53 12.25 -15.28 18.77
CA THR A 53 12.75 -14.52 17.61
C THR A 53 11.62 -13.61 17.12
N GLU A 54 11.68 -12.33 17.48
CA GLU A 54 10.69 -11.36 17.04
C GLU A 54 10.93 -11.08 15.57
N ASP A 55 10.03 -11.58 14.71
CA ASP A 55 10.05 -11.29 13.28
C ASP A 55 9.74 -9.80 13.09
N TYR A 56 10.78 -9.02 12.80
CA TYR A 56 10.66 -7.59 12.44
C TYR A 56 10.16 -7.38 11.01
N SER A 57 9.69 -8.43 10.33
CA SER A 57 9.14 -8.32 8.99
C SER A 57 7.76 -7.66 9.01
N HIS A 58 7.53 -6.77 8.04
CA HIS A 58 6.19 -6.25 7.78
C HIS A 58 5.25 -7.40 7.39
N LYS A 59 4.00 -7.32 7.85
CA LYS A 59 2.93 -8.27 7.51
C LYS A 59 2.04 -7.69 6.43
N VAL A 60 1.69 -8.49 5.43
CA VAL A 60 0.81 -8.07 4.34
C VAL A 60 -0.61 -8.56 4.60
N PHE A 61 -1.59 -7.66 4.54
CA PHE A 61 -3.01 -7.98 4.57
C PHE A 61 -3.63 -7.73 3.19
N ASN A 62 -4.57 -8.59 2.79
CA ASN A 62 -5.32 -8.42 1.55
C ASN A 62 -6.67 -7.76 1.85
N ASP A 63 -6.91 -6.61 1.26
CA ASP A 63 -8.11 -5.80 1.37
C ASP A 63 -8.75 -5.61 -0.02
N SER A 64 -10.08 -5.61 -0.10
CA SER A 64 -10.81 -5.55 -1.38
C SER A 64 -10.83 -4.14 -2.01
N ILE A 65 -10.56 -3.09 -1.24
CA ILE A 65 -10.55 -1.70 -1.71
C ILE A 65 -9.10 -1.23 -1.91
N HIS A 66 -8.22 -1.58 -0.97
CA HIS A 66 -6.83 -1.13 -0.94
C HIS A 66 -5.81 -2.13 -1.49
N GLY A 67 -6.21 -3.38 -1.77
CA GLY A 67 -5.29 -4.42 -2.25
C GLY A 67 -4.37 -4.91 -1.12
N HIS A 68 -3.05 -4.87 -1.34
CA HIS A 68 -2.07 -5.32 -0.36
C HIS A 68 -1.69 -4.18 0.60
N ILE A 69 -1.95 -4.38 1.90
CA ILE A 69 -1.60 -3.45 2.97
C ILE A 69 -0.43 -4.02 3.76
N GLU A 70 0.73 -3.34 3.71
CA GLU A 70 1.90 -3.66 4.53
C GLU A 70 1.81 -3.00 5.91
N VAL A 71 1.98 -3.78 6.97
CA VAL A 71 1.81 -3.33 8.35
C VAL A 71 3.07 -3.61 9.17
N HIS A 72 3.53 -2.58 9.88
CA HIS A 72 4.71 -2.66 10.74
C HIS A 72 4.51 -3.65 11.91
N PRO A 73 5.54 -4.40 12.35
CA PRO A 73 5.44 -5.41 13.42
C PRO A 73 4.76 -4.93 14.70
N LEU A 74 5.03 -3.69 15.13
CA LEU A 74 4.36 -3.12 16.32
C LEU A 74 2.83 -3.01 16.14
N CYS A 75 2.37 -2.61 14.95
CA CYS A 75 0.95 -2.51 14.65
C CYS A 75 0.31 -3.90 14.57
N VAL A 76 1.03 -4.91 14.05
CA VAL A 76 0.58 -6.31 14.05
C VAL A 76 0.35 -6.79 15.48
N LYS A 77 1.27 -6.50 16.41
CA LYS A 77 1.11 -6.84 17.83
C LYS A 77 -0.16 -6.24 18.44
N ILE A 78 -0.49 -5.00 18.10
CA ILE A 78 -1.72 -4.33 18.56
C ILE A 78 -2.95 -4.98 17.91
N ILE A 79 -2.91 -5.22 16.60
CA ILE A 79 -4.00 -5.84 15.84
C ILE A 79 -4.33 -7.22 16.41
N ASP A 80 -3.33 -8.03 16.75
CA ASP A 80 -3.51 -9.41 17.23
C ASP A 80 -4.00 -9.50 18.69
N THR A 81 -4.23 -8.38 19.38
CA THR A 81 -4.82 -8.38 20.72
C THR A 81 -6.33 -8.70 20.72
N PRO A 82 -6.88 -9.39 21.74
CA PRO A 82 -8.32 -9.65 21.84
C PRO A 82 -9.18 -8.38 21.79
N GLN A 83 -8.66 -7.28 22.34
CA GLN A 83 -9.34 -5.98 22.40
C GLN A 83 -9.55 -5.42 21.00
N PHE A 84 -8.54 -5.52 20.13
CA PHE A 84 -8.63 -5.06 18.75
C PHE A 84 -9.41 -6.05 17.87
N GLN A 85 -9.18 -7.35 18.05
CA GLN A 85 -9.88 -8.41 17.30
C GLN A 85 -11.40 -8.41 17.56
N ARG A 86 -11.86 -7.91 18.72
CA ARG A 86 -13.30 -7.71 19.01
C ARG A 86 -14.03 -6.89 17.94
N LEU A 87 -13.34 -5.94 17.29
CA LEU A 87 -13.92 -5.10 16.25
C LEU A 87 -14.44 -5.91 15.06
N ARG A 88 -13.93 -7.12 14.80
CA ARG A 88 -14.44 -8.01 13.75
C ARG A 88 -15.91 -8.40 13.95
N ASN A 89 -16.37 -8.39 15.19
CA ASN A 89 -17.74 -8.80 15.53
C ASN A 89 -18.70 -7.60 15.61
N ILE A 90 -18.22 -6.39 15.35
CA ILE A 90 -19.02 -5.17 15.35
C ILE A 90 -19.20 -4.72 13.90
N LYS A 91 -20.44 -4.75 13.40
CA LYS A 91 -20.75 -4.24 12.07
C LYS A 91 -20.48 -2.74 12.02
N GLN A 92 -19.74 -2.29 11.01
CA GLN A 92 -19.40 -0.87 10.81
C GLN A 92 -20.64 0.04 10.79
N LEU A 93 -21.77 -0.46 10.25
CA LEU A 93 -23.04 0.29 10.14
C LEU A 93 -24.15 -0.27 11.05
N GLY A 94 -23.84 -1.17 11.99
CA GLY A 94 -24.82 -1.75 12.92
C GLY A 94 -25.95 -2.55 12.25
N GLU A 95 -27.17 -2.41 12.76
CA GLU A 95 -28.40 -2.83 12.08
C GLU A 95 -28.81 -1.72 11.11
N ILE A 96 -28.42 -1.84 9.84
CA ILE A 96 -29.13 -1.12 8.79
C ILE A 96 -30.50 -1.81 8.69
N ILE A 97 -31.44 -1.38 9.54
CA ILE A 97 -32.85 -1.75 9.45
C ILE A 97 -33.36 -1.09 8.17
N ASN A 98 -33.31 -1.84 7.07
CA ASN A 98 -34.16 -1.59 5.93
C ASN A 98 -35.24 -2.66 5.97
N HIS A 99 -36.35 -2.32 6.64
CA HIS A 99 -37.66 -2.76 6.19
C HIS A 99 -37.82 -2.24 4.75
N ILE A 100 -37.46 -3.07 3.78
CA ILE A 100 -37.92 -3.00 2.39
C ILE A 100 -38.47 -4.39 2.08
#